data_AF-A0A545AW33-F1
#
_entry.id   AF-A0A545AW33-F1
#
_cell.length_a   1.000
_cell.length_b   1.000
_cell.length_c   1.000
_cell.angle_alpha   90.00
_cell.angle_beta   90.00
_cell.angle_gamma   90.00
#
_symmetry.space_group_name_H-M   'P 1'
#
loop_
_entity.id
_entity.type
_entity.pdbx_description
1 polymer ?
#
loop_
_entity_poly.entity_id
_entity_poly.type
_entity_poly.pdbx_seq_one_letter_code
_entity_poly.pdbx_strand_id
1 'polypeptide(L)'
;MPSSVLLALVVAAGVLILMPALAHRYDTALRGQAELRASSMRVLPRERRRRTVPSGGPVRPPTSLIVPAAVRTAHGVTAEGRDLTAVRASLVREVLDGAGAGAPVSGARTRVRVRRPANGNRPTSAVPIPVSAMPVAANRPVSVVPAPPSARPTVVPAAAVRRAAELQRARRRRLVLILAALVVGQAVVGLFLGAAFLIGAVVSAVVAAGLLGRLRAVAAERQKREAQERHAQALVARARAHRAEAFVRRALRQVPAGADREAWLGSEAVGAAAGWLAMPRAERERPARDVVRVLAAAGREVYLAADGAWAVRPVAVATRDSVRRDAVARREARAAEARLPRVVNG
;
A
#
# COMPACT_ATOMS: atom_id res chain seq x y z
N MET A 1 -43.87 -43.37 27.77
CA MET A 1 -42.49 -43.54 27.25
C MET A 1 -41.55 -43.87 28.40
N PRO A 2 -40.58 -44.78 28.24
CA PRO A 2 -39.61 -45.07 29.29
C PRO A 2 -38.76 -43.82 29.58
N SER A 3 -38.49 -43.56 30.85
CA SER A 3 -37.74 -42.39 31.35
C SER A 3 -36.36 -42.23 30.71
N SER A 4 -35.72 -43.34 30.32
CA SER A 4 -34.46 -43.38 29.59
C SER A 4 -34.51 -42.65 28.23
N VAL A 5 -35.65 -42.70 27.53
CA VAL A 5 -35.83 -42.02 26.23
C VAL A 5 -35.97 -40.51 26.42
N LEU A 6 -36.67 -40.08 27.46
CA LEU A 6 -36.76 -38.66 27.80
C LEU A 6 -35.39 -38.09 28.18
N LEU A 7 -34.62 -38.84 28.95
CA LEU A 7 -33.29 -38.40 29.38
C LEU A 7 -32.31 -38.34 28.20
N ALA A 8 -32.36 -39.31 27.28
CA ALA A 8 -31.57 -39.27 26.04
C ALA A 8 -31.93 -38.08 25.15
N LEU A 9 -33.22 -37.73 25.04
CA LEU A 9 -33.67 -36.57 24.27
C LEU A 9 -33.22 -35.25 24.89
N VAL A 10 -33.27 -35.13 26.22
CA VAL A 10 -32.81 -33.93 26.94
C VAL A 10 -31.30 -33.75 26.78
N VAL A 11 -30.52 -34.83 26.91
CA VAL A 11 -29.06 -34.79 26.70
C VAL A 11 -28.72 -34.44 25.25
N ALA A 12 -29.37 -35.07 24.27
CA ALA A 12 -29.15 -34.77 22.86
C ALA A 12 -29.49 -33.32 22.51
N ALA A 13 -30.60 -32.79 23.04
CA ALA A 13 -30.99 -31.39 22.87
C ALA A 13 -29.97 -30.43 23.52
N GLY A 14 -29.50 -30.75 24.74
CA GLY A 14 -28.48 -29.97 25.44
C GLY A 14 -27.16 -29.90 24.65
N VAL A 15 -26.71 -31.01 24.08
CA VAL A 15 -25.50 -31.05 23.24
C VAL A 15 -25.68 -30.25 21.95
N LEU A 16 -26.86 -30.34 21.32
CA LEU A 16 -27.16 -29.60 20.08
C LEU A 16 -27.14 -28.09 20.29
N ILE A 17 -27.68 -27.62 21.43
CA ILE A 17 -27.68 -26.20 21.82
C ILE A 17 -26.26 -25.71 22.11
N LEU A 18 -25.40 -26.55 22.67
CA LEU A 18 -24.02 -26.18 23.01
C LEU A 18 -23.05 -26.21 21.81
N MET A 19 -23.42 -26.91 20.73
CA MET A 19 -22.55 -27.11 19.57
C MET A 19 -22.11 -25.81 18.87
N PRO A 20 -22.95 -24.77 18.69
CA PRO A 20 -22.53 -23.49 18.10
C PRO A 20 -21.52 -22.74 18.97
N ALA A 21 -21.64 -22.84 20.29
CA ALA A 21 -20.72 -22.20 21.23
C ALA A 21 -19.34 -22.87 21.19
N LEU A 22 -19.32 -24.20 21.07
CA LEU A 22 -18.09 -24.97 20.88
C LEU A 22 -17.46 -24.67 19.51
N ALA A 23 -18.27 -24.62 18.45
CA ALA A 23 -17.79 -24.29 17.11
C ALA A 23 -17.17 -22.88 17.07
N HIS A 24 -17.77 -21.88 17.72
CA HIS A 24 -17.18 -20.53 17.78
C HIS A 24 -15.84 -20.47 18.49
N ARG A 25 -15.63 -21.23 19.58
CA ARG A 25 -14.32 -21.29 20.26
C ARG A 25 -13.23 -21.97 19.42
N TYR A 26 -13.58 -23.00 18.67
CA TYR A 26 -12.63 -23.63 17.77
C TYR A 26 -12.33 -22.76 16.54
N ASP A 27 -13.34 -22.03 16.05
CA ASP A 27 -13.16 -21.16 14.89
C ASP A 27 -12.32 -19.93 15.24
N THR A 28 -12.37 -19.38 16.47
CA THR A 28 -11.46 -18.30 16.88
C THR A 28 -10.01 -18.77 16.99
N ALA A 29 -9.77 -19.99 17.45
CA ALA A 29 -8.42 -20.57 17.49
C ALA A 29 -7.89 -20.83 16.07
N LEU A 30 -8.72 -21.38 15.17
CA LEU A 30 -8.35 -21.59 13.77
C LEU A 30 -8.17 -20.28 13.01
N ARG A 31 -8.98 -19.26 13.31
CA ARG A 31 -8.88 -17.93 12.72
C ARG A 31 -7.68 -17.16 13.27
N GLY A 32 -7.35 -17.31 14.55
CA GLY A 32 -6.11 -16.81 15.14
C GLY A 32 -4.87 -17.48 14.54
N GLN A 33 -4.89 -18.80 14.31
CA GLN A 33 -3.80 -19.49 13.61
C GLN A 33 -3.72 -19.11 12.12
N ALA A 34 -4.86 -18.92 11.45
CA ALA A 34 -4.90 -18.46 10.07
C ALA A 34 -4.41 -17.01 9.96
N GLU A 35 -4.75 -16.15 10.92
CA GLU A 35 -4.25 -14.79 11.04
C GLU A 35 -2.76 -14.76 11.38
N LEU A 36 -2.23 -15.67 12.20
CA LEU A 36 -0.79 -15.78 12.44
C LEU A 36 -0.03 -16.31 11.21
N ARG A 37 -0.65 -17.17 10.39
CA ARG A 37 -0.06 -17.66 9.13
C ARG A 37 -0.16 -16.64 7.99
N ALA A 38 -1.25 -15.88 7.92
CA ALA A 38 -1.48 -14.86 6.90
C ALA A 38 -0.82 -13.52 7.26
N SER A 39 -0.78 -13.19 8.55
CA SER A 39 0.03 -12.10 9.09
C SER A 39 1.45 -12.64 9.24
N SER A 40 2.14 -12.75 8.10
CA SER A 40 3.60 -12.68 8.07
C SER A 40 3.96 -11.39 8.78
N MET A 41 4.23 -11.51 10.08
CA MET A 41 4.61 -10.50 11.05
C MET A 41 5.26 -9.34 10.30
N ARG A 42 4.43 -8.36 9.91
CA ARG A 42 4.91 -7.15 9.23
C ARG A 42 5.66 -6.48 10.36
N VAL A 43 6.96 -6.71 10.40
CA VAL A 43 7.90 -6.01 11.25
C VAL A 43 7.64 -4.56 10.94
N LEU A 44 6.80 -3.91 11.76
CA LEU A 44 6.68 -2.47 11.80
C LEU A 44 8.12 -2.03 12.03
N PRO A 45 8.76 -1.35 11.07
CA PRO A 45 10.05 -0.74 11.35
C PRO A 45 9.81 0.13 12.57
N ARG A 46 10.43 -0.24 13.69
CA ARG A 46 10.43 0.56 14.91
C ARG A 46 11.17 1.83 14.53
N GLU A 47 10.43 2.81 14.03
CA GLU A 47 10.93 4.15 13.81
C GLU A 47 11.36 4.63 15.19
N ARG A 48 12.68 4.68 15.40
CA ARG A 48 13.29 5.06 16.66
C ARG A 48 12.72 6.43 17.02
N ARG A 49 11.85 6.45 18.04
CA ARG A 49 11.47 7.68 18.74
C ARG A 49 12.75 8.48 18.97
N ARG A 50 12.78 9.69 18.42
CA ARG A 50 13.87 10.65 18.64
C ARG A 50 14.07 10.77 20.14
N ARG A 51 15.23 10.36 20.64
CA ARG A 51 15.65 10.64 22.01
C ARG A 51 15.72 12.17 22.14
N THR A 52 14.86 12.73 22.97
CA THR A 52 14.95 14.13 23.44
C THR A 52 16.00 14.21 24.55
N VAL A 53 17.22 13.78 24.26
CA VAL A 53 18.39 14.03 25.11
C VAL A 53 19.49 14.57 24.21
N PRO A 54 20.00 15.79 24.47
CA PRO A 54 21.08 16.39 23.70
C PRO A 54 22.37 15.65 24.07
N SER A 55 22.69 14.60 23.32
CA SER A 55 24.03 14.02 23.30
C SER A 55 24.69 14.41 21.99
N GLY A 56 25.94 14.86 22.10
CA GLY A 56 26.74 15.45 21.02
C GLY A 56 26.64 14.64 19.73
N GLY A 57 26.31 15.33 18.65
CA GLY A 57 26.18 14.73 17.34
C GLY A 57 27.50 14.10 16.86
N PRO A 58 27.43 13.12 15.95
CA PRO A 58 28.60 12.53 15.34
C PRO A 58 29.40 13.59 14.59
N VAL A 59 30.68 13.75 14.97
CA VAL A 59 31.68 14.51 14.23
C VAL A 59 31.90 13.79 12.90
N ARG A 60 31.42 14.39 11.81
CA ARG A 60 31.36 13.94 10.39
C ARG A 60 30.07 13.22 9.97
N PRO A 61 29.03 13.96 9.54
CA PRO A 61 28.01 13.40 8.67
C PRO A 61 28.58 13.14 7.26
N PRO A 62 28.19 12.07 6.56
CA PRO A 62 28.49 11.89 5.15
C PRO A 62 27.75 12.94 4.33
N THR A 63 28.51 13.62 3.47
CA THR A 63 28.07 14.66 2.54
C THR A 63 27.16 14.06 1.46
N SER A 64 25.87 13.93 1.75
CA SER A 64 24.87 13.87 0.68
C SER A 64 23.48 14.23 1.20
N LEU A 65 22.82 15.10 0.42
CA LEU A 65 21.43 15.55 0.51
C LEU A 65 21.18 16.81 1.32
N ILE A 66 21.60 17.94 0.73
CA ILE A 66 20.86 19.19 0.82
C ILE A 66 19.57 19.00 -0.01
N VAL A 67 18.44 18.83 0.66
CA VAL A 67 17.10 19.06 0.09
C VAL A 67 16.54 20.28 0.80
N PRO A 68 16.26 21.41 0.12
CA PRO A 68 15.66 22.57 0.77
C PRO A 68 14.26 22.23 1.26
N ALA A 69 14.08 22.33 2.58
CA ALA A 69 12.81 22.25 3.27
C ALA A 69 12.04 23.56 3.08
N ALA A 70 11.05 23.53 2.19
CA ALA A 70 9.88 24.40 2.28
C ALA A 70 8.65 23.50 2.09
N VAL A 71 7.58 23.81 2.83
CA VAL A 71 6.30 23.08 2.92
C VAL A 71 6.30 21.96 3.98
N ARG A 72 6.16 22.37 5.26
CA ARG A 72 5.53 21.55 6.30
C ARG A 72 4.93 22.41 7.42
N THR A 73 3.72 22.90 7.18
CA THR A 73 2.64 23.14 8.17
C THR A 73 1.35 22.79 7.39
N ALA A 74 0.35 22.09 7.86
CA ALA A 74 -0.07 21.71 9.20
C ALA A 74 -0.89 20.42 9.10
N HIS A 75 -0.64 19.46 9.99
CA HIS A 75 -1.62 18.42 10.34
C HIS A 75 -1.51 18.18 11.84
N GLY A 76 -2.17 19.07 12.61
CA GLY A 76 -2.58 18.77 13.97
C GLY A 76 -3.98 18.17 13.91
N VAL A 77 -4.11 16.94 14.40
CA VAL A 77 -5.37 16.25 14.64
C VAL A 77 -5.82 16.63 16.05
N THR A 78 -6.99 17.25 16.18
CA THR A 78 -7.70 17.40 17.46
C THR A 78 -8.63 16.22 17.69
N ALA A 79 -8.73 15.83 18.96
CA ALA A 79 -9.50 14.69 19.45
C ALA A 79 -10.99 15.05 19.59
N GLU A 80 -11.67 15.28 18.48
CA GLU A 80 -13.14 15.30 18.41
C GLU A 80 -13.51 15.04 16.95
N GLY A 81 -13.99 13.82 16.66
CA GLY A 81 -14.26 13.34 15.32
C GLY A 81 -15.35 14.13 14.60
N ARG A 82 -14.98 15.21 13.93
CA ARG A 82 -15.79 15.90 12.93
C ARG A 82 -14.99 16.13 11.64
N ASP A 83 -15.59 15.73 10.53
CA ASP A 83 -15.03 15.82 9.17
C ASP A 83 -14.81 17.28 8.73
N LEU A 84 -13.54 17.70 8.64
CA LEU A 84 -13.13 19.03 8.18
C LEU A 84 -13.10 19.18 6.64
N THR A 85 -13.56 18.18 5.89
CA THR A 85 -13.73 18.29 4.43
C THR A 85 -14.97 19.07 4.04
N ALA A 86 -16.00 19.11 4.89
CA ALA A 86 -17.25 19.85 4.64
C ALA A 86 -17.10 21.37 4.87
N VAL A 87 -16.35 21.79 5.89
CA VAL A 87 -16.11 23.22 6.21
C VAL A 87 -15.25 23.92 5.15
N ARG A 88 -14.41 23.15 4.45
CA ARG A 88 -13.58 23.68 3.36
C ARG A 88 -14.38 23.97 2.09
N ALA A 89 -15.53 23.33 1.91
CA ALA A 89 -16.40 23.58 0.77
C ALA A 89 -17.36 24.76 0.99
N SER A 90 -17.73 25.07 2.24
CA SER A 90 -18.59 26.23 2.54
C SER A 90 -17.82 27.56 2.46
N LEU A 91 -16.59 27.61 2.98
CA LEU A 91 -15.76 28.84 2.96
C LEU A 91 -15.27 29.25 1.57
N VAL A 92 -15.21 28.32 0.60
CA VAL A 92 -14.86 28.65 -0.79
C VAL A 92 -16.08 29.12 -1.58
N ARG A 93 -17.29 28.76 -1.16
CA ARG A 93 -18.53 29.18 -1.83
C ARG A 93 -18.97 30.58 -1.42
N GLU A 94 -18.74 30.96 -0.17
CA GLU A 94 -19.09 32.29 0.37
C GLU A 94 -18.21 33.43 -0.21
N VAL A 95 -17.00 33.11 -0.69
CA VAL A 95 -16.10 34.09 -1.32
C VAL A 95 -16.39 34.28 -2.81
N LEU A 96 -17.12 33.36 -3.44
CA LEU A 96 -17.47 33.42 -4.88
C LEU A 96 -18.86 33.99 -5.15
N ASP A 97 -19.79 33.90 -4.19
CA ASP A 97 -21.16 34.43 -4.35
C ASP A 97 -21.33 35.90 -3.88
N GLY A 98 -20.29 36.52 -3.30
CA GLY A 98 -20.31 37.93 -2.86
C GLY A 98 -19.93 38.98 -3.91
N ALA A 99 -19.63 38.56 -5.15
CA ALA A 99 -19.14 39.46 -6.21
C ALA A 99 -20.21 39.67 -7.30
N GLY A 100 -21.33 40.29 -6.95
CA GLY A 100 -22.38 40.58 -7.92
C GLY A 100 -23.38 41.63 -7.45
N ALA A 101 -22.99 42.92 -7.45
CA ALA A 101 -23.85 44.05 -7.84
C ALA A 101 -23.12 45.40 -7.63
N GLY A 102 -22.73 46.03 -8.74
CA GLY A 102 -22.79 47.48 -8.98
C GLY A 102 -22.04 48.46 -8.07
N ALA A 103 -20.86 48.93 -8.52
CA ALA A 103 -20.52 50.36 -8.62
C ALA A 103 -19.08 50.55 -9.14
N PRO A 104 -18.79 51.59 -9.95
CA PRO A 104 -17.47 51.81 -10.52
C PRO A 104 -16.62 52.69 -9.59
N VAL A 105 -15.44 52.24 -9.19
CA VAL A 105 -14.46 53.14 -8.54
C VAL A 105 -13.07 52.96 -9.13
N SER A 106 -12.57 54.12 -9.52
CA SER A 106 -11.29 54.47 -10.10
C SER A 106 -10.08 53.89 -9.37
N GLY A 107 -8.99 53.75 -10.14
CA GLY A 107 -7.82 52.96 -9.78
C GLY A 107 -6.99 53.47 -8.61
N ALA A 108 -6.38 52.51 -7.91
CA ALA A 108 -5.17 52.74 -7.12
C ALA A 108 -4.43 51.40 -6.99
N ARG A 109 -3.20 51.34 -7.52
CA ARG A 109 -2.29 50.21 -7.36
C ARG A 109 -1.76 50.18 -5.93
N THR A 110 -2.30 49.31 -5.08
CA THR A 110 -1.79 49.12 -3.72
C THR A 110 -0.70 48.04 -3.71
N ARG A 111 0.58 48.47 -3.67
CA ARG A 111 1.72 47.58 -3.40
C ARG A 111 1.72 47.20 -1.93
N VAL A 112 1.49 45.92 -1.62
CA VAL A 112 1.63 45.38 -0.27
C VAL A 112 3.11 45.09 0.02
N ARG A 113 3.74 45.95 0.83
CA ARG A 113 5.07 45.73 1.42
C ARG A 113 4.92 44.83 2.64
N VAL A 114 5.44 43.62 2.58
CA VAL A 114 5.56 42.73 3.75
C VAL A 114 6.72 43.21 4.63
N ARG A 115 6.38 43.68 5.84
CA ARG A 115 7.31 44.20 6.85
C ARG A 115 7.93 43.04 7.63
N ARG A 116 9.26 42.92 7.55
CA ARG A 116 10.09 41.97 8.31
C ARG A 116 10.10 42.37 9.79
N PRO A 117 9.76 41.50 10.76
CA PRO A 117 9.89 41.84 12.17
C PRO A 117 11.37 41.82 12.59
N ALA A 118 11.73 42.86 13.36
CA ALA A 118 13.03 43.10 13.93
C ALA A 118 13.37 42.09 15.03
N ASN A 119 14.63 41.69 15.04
CA ASN A 119 15.23 40.77 16.00
C ASN A 119 15.56 41.56 17.28
N GLY A 120 14.77 41.35 18.34
CA GLY A 120 14.94 42.01 19.64
C GLY A 120 15.57 41.07 20.67
N ASN A 121 16.73 41.47 21.17
CA ASN A 121 17.29 41.31 22.52
C ASN A 121 16.84 40.10 23.36
N ARG A 122 17.78 39.19 23.63
CA ARG A 122 17.69 38.24 24.73
C ARG A 122 18.90 38.41 25.67
N PRO A 123 18.69 38.66 26.97
CA PRO A 123 19.77 38.89 27.92
C PRO A 123 20.49 37.59 28.29
N THR A 124 21.81 37.71 28.37
CA THR A 124 22.74 36.79 29.03
C THR A 124 22.41 36.70 30.52
N SER A 125 22.19 35.48 31.01
CA SER A 125 22.33 35.17 32.44
C SER A 125 23.07 33.85 32.54
N ALA A 126 24.30 33.95 33.04
CA ALA A 126 25.19 32.85 33.35
C ALA A 126 24.82 32.31 34.74
N VAL A 127 24.56 31.01 34.82
CA VAL A 127 24.56 30.25 36.07
C VAL A 127 25.34 28.97 35.81
N PRO A 128 26.53 28.77 36.42
CA PRO A 128 27.25 27.51 36.30
C PRO A 128 26.67 26.48 37.28
N ILE A 129 26.18 25.35 36.77
CA ILE A 129 25.81 24.18 37.56
C ILE A 129 27.00 23.19 37.50
N PRO A 130 27.53 22.73 38.64
CA PRO A 130 28.61 21.75 38.67
C PRO A 130 28.07 20.35 38.30
N VAL A 131 28.64 19.75 37.27
CA VAL A 131 28.28 18.39 36.82
C VAL A 131 29.24 17.40 37.48
N SER A 132 28.73 16.63 38.43
CA SER A 132 29.43 15.50 39.03
C SER A 132 29.71 14.42 37.99
N ALA A 133 30.98 14.03 37.87
CA ALA A 133 31.46 12.97 37.01
C ALA A 133 30.92 11.61 37.48
N MET A 134 30.20 10.92 36.58
CA MET A 134 29.86 9.49 36.73
C MET A 134 30.90 8.64 35.99
N PRO A 135 31.33 7.51 36.57
CA PRO A 135 32.40 6.69 36.01
C PRO A 135 31.98 5.97 34.72
N VAL A 136 32.89 6.00 33.76
CA VAL A 136 32.82 5.34 32.47
C VAL A 136 32.81 3.82 32.66
N ALA A 137 31.64 3.21 32.50
CA ALA A 137 31.51 1.75 32.46
C ALA A 137 32.03 1.22 31.11
N ALA A 138 32.95 0.27 31.19
CA ALA A 138 33.70 -0.33 30.10
C ALA A 138 32.82 -0.87 28.95
N ASN A 139 33.29 -0.62 27.72
CA ASN A 139 32.76 -1.14 26.47
C ASN A 139 32.71 -2.67 26.49
N ARG A 140 31.49 -3.22 26.66
CA ARG A 140 31.23 -4.65 26.44
C ARG A 140 30.93 -4.87 24.95
N PRO A 141 31.68 -5.71 24.23
CA PRO A 141 31.42 -6.00 22.83
C PRO A 141 30.05 -6.69 22.71
N VAL A 142 29.11 -6.01 22.06
CA VAL A 142 27.79 -6.59 21.72
C VAL A 142 28.02 -7.63 20.64
N SER A 143 27.94 -8.90 21.04
CA SER A 143 27.89 -10.04 20.13
C SER A 143 26.65 -9.93 19.25
N VAL A 144 26.83 -9.45 18.01
CA VAL A 144 25.80 -9.42 16.98
C VAL A 144 25.57 -10.86 16.53
N VAL A 145 24.56 -11.51 17.09
CA VAL A 145 24.07 -12.80 16.60
C VAL A 145 23.61 -12.59 15.14
N PRO A 146 24.17 -13.32 14.16
CA PRO A 146 23.77 -13.17 12.76
C PRO A 146 22.28 -13.49 12.63
N ALA A 147 21.52 -12.55 12.08
CA ALA A 147 20.12 -12.74 11.81
C ALA A 147 19.94 -13.99 10.92
N PRO A 148 19.02 -14.90 11.24
CA PRO A 148 18.80 -16.09 10.42
C PRO A 148 18.50 -15.66 8.98
N PRO A 149 19.03 -16.38 7.97
CA PRO A 149 18.79 -16.04 6.58
C PRO A 149 17.29 -15.92 6.36
N SER A 150 16.87 -14.72 5.97
CA SER A 150 15.47 -14.41 5.71
C SER A 150 14.94 -15.41 4.70
N ALA A 151 14.05 -16.29 5.16
CA ALA A 151 13.41 -17.29 4.33
C ALA A 151 12.79 -16.58 3.13
N ARG A 152 13.35 -16.85 1.94
CA ARG A 152 12.83 -16.28 0.69
C ARG A 152 11.35 -16.62 0.63
N PRO A 153 10.45 -15.63 0.46
CA PRO A 153 9.02 -15.90 0.37
C PRO A 153 8.80 -16.88 -0.78
N THR A 154 8.39 -18.09 -0.44
CA THR A 154 8.03 -19.12 -1.42
C THR A 154 6.82 -18.58 -2.17
N VAL A 155 7.06 -18.12 -3.40
CA VAL A 155 6.00 -17.68 -4.31
C VAL A 155 5.20 -18.93 -4.66
N VAL A 156 4.10 -19.14 -3.96
CA VAL A 156 3.18 -20.24 -4.28
C VAL A 156 2.59 -19.93 -5.66
N PRO A 157 2.78 -20.80 -6.66
CA PRO A 157 2.30 -20.53 -8.01
C PRO A 157 0.78 -20.39 -7.99
N ALA A 158 0.26 -19.36 -8.67
CA ALA A 158 -1.17 -19.04 -8.69
C ALA A 158 -2.06 -20.23 -9.12
N ALA A 159 -1.52 -21.15 -9.92
CA ALA A 159 -2.19 -22.39 -10.32
C ALA A 159 -2.46 -23.34 -9.14
N ALA A 160 -1.56 -23.43 -8.16
CA ALA A 160 -1.74 -24.28 -6.98
C ALA A 160 -2.87 -23.77 -6.07
N VAL A 161 -3.00 -22.44 -5.96
CA VAL A 161 -4.09 -21.81 -5.20
C VAL A 161 -5.46 -22.10 -5.85
N ARG A 162 -5.54 -22.06 -7.19
CA ARG A 162 -6.77 -22.40 -7.92
C ARG A 162 -7.19 -23.87 -7.74
N ARG A 163 -6.24 -24.81 -7.85
CA ARG A 163 -6.51 -26.25 -7.63
C ARG A 163 -6.97 -26.55 -6.20
N ALA A 164 -6.36 -25.90 -5.20
CA ALA A 164 -6.77 -26.05 -3.81
C ALA A 164 -8.21 -25.55 -3.56
N ALA A 165 -8.60 -24.43 -4.19
CA ALA A 165 -9.95 -23.89 -4.10
C ALA A 165 -11.00 -24.82 -4.74
N GLU A 166 -10.68 -25.44 -5.87
CA GLU A 166 -11.56 -26.40 -6.54
C GLU A 166 -11.79 -27.67 -5.71
N LEU A 167 -10.73 -28.22 -5.12
CA LEU A 167 -10.82 -29.38 -4.23
C LEU A 167 -11.68 -29.11 -2.99
N GLN A 168 -11.61 -27.90 -2.43
CA GLN A 168 -12.49 -27.52 -1.31
C GLN A 168 -13.97 -27.44 -1.72
N ARG A 169 -14.27 -26.95 -2.93
CA ARG A 169 -15.66 -26.91 -3.43
C ARG A 169 -16.22 -28.32 -3.62
N ALA A 170 -15.42 -29.25 -4.13
CA ALA A 170 -15.84 -30.65 -4.29
C ALA A 170 -16.16 -31.32 -2.94
N ARG A 171 -15.32 -31.10 -1.91
CA ARG A 171 -15.57 -31.65 -0.55
C ARG A 171 -16.84 -31.08 0.08
N ARG A 172 -17.10 -29.77 -0.09
CA ARG A 172 -18.32 -29.14 0.42
C ARG A 172 -19.58 -29.71 -0.23
N ARG A 173 -19.57 -29.97 -1.54
CA ARG A 173 -20.72 -30.60 -2.23
C ARG A 173 -21.01 -32.00 -1.68
N ARG A 174 -19.98 -32.82 -1.44
CA ARG A 174 -20.14 -34.16 -0.86
C ARG A 174 -20.73 -34.10 0.55
N LEU A 175 -20.24 -33.21 1.41
CA LEU A 175 -20.79 -33.04 2.75
C LEU A 175 -22.26 -32.58 2.72
N VAL A 176 -22.62 -31.66 1.82
CA VAL A 176 -24.00 -31.21 1.66
C VAL A 176 -24.91 -32.36 1.19
N LEU A 177 -24.45 -33.18 0.23
CA LEU A 177 -25.21 -34.34 -0.23
C LEU A 177 -25.40 -35.40 0.86
N ILE A 178 -24.36 -35.68 1.64
CA ILE A 178 -24.44 -36.61 2.77
C ILE A 178 -25.42 -36.08 3.82
N LEU A 179 -25.37 -34.78 4.14
CA LEU A 179 -26.29 -34.17 5.09
C LEU A 179 -27.74 -34.20 4.56
N ALA A 180 -27.94 -33.92 3.27
CA ALA A 180 -29.26 -33.99 2.64
C ALA A 180 -29.82 -35.42 2.65
N ALA A 181 -28.99 -36.42 2.31
CA ALA A 181 -29.37 -37.83 2.38
C ALA A 181 -29.72 -38.26 3.81
N LEU A 182 -29.00 -37.78 4.81
CA LEU A 182 -29.29 -38.04 6.22
C LEU A 182 -30.65 -37.46 6.63
N VAL A 183 -30.97 -36.23 6.21
CA VAL A 183 -32.27 -35.59 6.48
C VAL A 183 -33.41 -36.36 5.81
N VAL A 184 -33.23 -36.79 4.56
CA VAL A 184 -34.22 -37.62 3.85
C VAL A 184 -34.40 -38.96 4.58
N GLY A 185 -33.31 -39.61 4.99
CA GLY A 185 -33.38 -40.86 5.77
C GLY A 185 -34.13 -40.70 7.09
N GLN A 186 -33.90 -39.61 7.83
CA GLN A 186 -34.64 -39.31 9.05
C GLN A 186 -36.12 -39.05 8.80
N ALA A 187 -36.47 -38.37 7.71
CA ALA A 187 -37.86 -38.14 7.32
C ALA A 187 -38.60 -39.45 7.02
N VAL A 188 -37.94 -40.38 6.32
CA VAL A 188 -38.50 -41.72 6.04
C VAL A 188 -38.72 -42.49 7.35
N VAL A 189 -37.71 -42.55 8.24
CA VAL A 189 -37.83 -43.27 9.52
C VAL A 189 -38.94 -42.68 10.39
N GLY A 190 -39.06 -41.36 10.45
CA GLY A 190 -40.08 -40.73 11.28
C GLY A 190 -41.50 -40.77 10.71
N LEU A 191 -41.64 -41.00 9.40
CA LEU A 191 -42.94 -41.31 8.79
C LEU A 191 -43.55 -42.59 9.37
N PHE A 192 -42.71 -43.52 9.88
CA PHE A 192 -43.15 -44.76 10.51
C PHE A 192 -43.34 -44.67 12.04
N LEU A 193 -42.93 -43.58 12.72
CA LEU A 193 -42.91 -43.50 14.20
C LEU A 193 -44.00 -42.61 14.84
N GLY A 194 -44.98 -42.10 14.08
CA GLY A 194 -46.22 -41.50 14.61
C GLY A 194 -46.22 -39.98 14.81
N ALA A 195 -47.40 -39.41 15.11
CA ALA A 195 -47.73 -37.97 15.01
C ALA A 195 -46.82 -37.01 15.81
N ALA A 196 -46.21 -37.46 16.90
CA ALA A 196 -45.27 -36.64 17.68
C ALA A 196 -43.98 -36.31 16.89
N PHE A 197 -43.60 -37.15 15.92
CA PHE A 197 -42.46 -36.90 15.05
C PHE A 197 -42.69 -35.73 14.09
N LEU A 198 -43.92 -35.55 13.58
CA LEU A 198 -44.24 -34.50 12.61
C LEU A 198 -44.03 -33.10 13.20
N ILE A 199 -44.38 -32.90 14.48
CA ILE A 199 -44.15 -31.62 15.16
C ILE A 199 -42.66 -31.32 15.27
N GLY A 200 -41.85 -32.32 15.66
CA GLY A 200 -40.39 -32.20 15.72
C GLY A 200 -39.76 -31.92 14.35
N ALA A 201 -40.26 -32.57 13.29
CA ALA A 201 -39.81 -32.36 11.93
C ALA A 201 -40.09 -30.93 11.44
N VAL A 202 -41.27 -30.38 11.71
CA VAL A 202 -41.61 -28.99 11.35
C VAL A 202 -40.72 -28.00 12.09
N VAL A 203 -40.52 -28.17 13.40
CA VAL A 203 -39.64 -27.28 14.18
C VAL A 203 -38.20 -27.34 13.65
N SER A 204 -37.68 -28.55 13.38
CA SER A 204 -36.34 -28.74 12.82
C SER A 204 -36.21 -28.11 11.43
N ALA A 205 -37.22 -28.24 10.58
CA ALA A 205 -37.25 -27.62 9.25
C ALA A 205 -37.24 -26.08 9.34
N VAL A 206 -38.00 -25.49 10.25
CA VAL A 206 -38.01 -24.03 10.47
C VAL A 206 -36.65 -23.53 10.97
N VAL A 207 -36.04 -24.23 11.94
CA VAL A 207 -34.70 -23.90 12.45
C VAL A 207 -33.65 -24.03 11.34
N ALA A 208 -33.71 -25.10 10.55
CA ALA A 208 -32.82 -25.32 9.43
C ALA A 208 -32.96 -24.22 8.35
N ALA A 209 -34.18 -23.83 8.01
CA ALA A 209 -34.45 -22.74 7.07
C ALA A 209 -33.91 -21.40 7.58
N GLY A 210 -34.11 -21.10 8.88
CA GLY A 210 -33.56 -19.90 9.52
C GLY A 210 -32.02 -19.88 9.51
N LEU A 211 -31.38 -21.00 9.82
CA LEU A 211 -29.92 -21.14 9.75
C LEU A 211 -29.42 -20.95 8.31
N LEU A 212 -30.09 -21.54 7.33
CA LEU A 212 -29.72 -21.40 5.92
C LEU A 212 -29.83 -19.94 5.45
N GLY A 213 -30.89 -19.24 5.88
CA GLY A 213 -31.09 -17.81 5.63
C GLY A 213 -29.95 -16.96 6.20
N ARG A 214 -29.56 -17.22 7.45
CA ARG A 214 -28.42 -16.52 8.09
C ARG A 214 -27.09 -16.80 7.37
N LEU A 215 -26.84 -18.04 6.97
CA LEU A 215 -25.64 -18.40 6.21
C LEU A 215 -25.60 -17.72 4.83
N ARG A 216 -26.75 -17.61 4.15
CA ARG A 216 -26.87 -16.87 2.88
C ARG A 216 -26.64 -15.38 3.07
N ALA A 217 -27.15 -14.77 4.14
CA ALA A 217 -26.90 -13.36 4.45
C ALA A 217 -25.41 -13.08 4.65
N VAL A 218 -24.71 -13.92 5.44
CA VAL A 218 -23.25 -13.80 5.65
C VAL A 218 -22.47 -14.01 4.34
N ALA A 219 -22.90 -14.94 3.48
CA ALA A 219 -22.27 -15.14 2.18
C ALA A 219 -22.47 -13.93 1.25
N ALA A 220 -23.67 -13.34 1.25
CA ALA A 220 -23.97 -12.15 0.46
C ALA A 220 -23.14 -10.93 0.92
N GLU A 221 -22.94 -10.76 2.22
CA GLU A 221 -22.06 -9.71 2.75
C GLU A 221 -20.61 -9.88 2.30
N ARG A 222 -20.09 -11.11 2.31
CA ARG A 222 -18.73 -11.39 1.81
C ARG A 222 -18.61 -11.08 0.32
N GLN A 223 -19.61 -11.48 -0.48
CA GLN A 223 -19.63 -11.15 -1.90
C GLN A 223 -19.67 -9.63 -2.16
N LYS A 224 -20.44 -8.88 -1.36
CA LYS A 224 -20.47 -7.41 -1.45
C LYS A 224 -19.11 -6.79 -1.13
N ARG A 225 -18.41 -7.27 -0.10
CA ARG A 225 -17.05 -6.80 0.24
C ARG A 225 -16.05 -7.12 -0.87
N GLU A 226 -16.05 -8.34 -1.39
CA GLU A 226 -15.19 -8.71 -2.51
C GLU A 226 -15.49 -7.89 -3.77
N ALA A 227 -16.77 -7.63 -4.06
CA ALA A 227 -17.15 -6.76 -5.16
C ALA A 227 -16.62 -5.34 -4.95
N GLN A 228 -16.82 -4.76 -3.76
CA GLN A 228 -16.30 -3.42 -3.42
C GLN A 228 -14.77 -3.34 -3.55
N GLU A 229 -14.04 -4.36 -3.10
CA GLU A 229 -12.59 -4.43 -3.26
C GLU A 229 -12.18 -4.49 -4.74
N ARG A 230 -12.87 -5.29 -5.56
CA ARG A 230 -12.62 -5.33 -7.03
C ARG A 230 -12.93 -4.00 -7.70
N HIS A 231 -14.02 -3.34 -7.30
CA HIS A 231 -14.37 -2.01 -7.80
C HIS A 231 -13.30 -0.98 -7.41
N ALA A 232 -12.83 -0.98 -6.17
CA ALA A 232 -11.75 -0.11 -5.72
C ALA A 232 -10.44 -0.37 -6.48
N GLN A 233 -10.08 -1.64 -6.69
CA GLN A 233 -8.92 -2.03 -7.49
C GLN A 233 -9.03 -1.57 -8.95
N ALA A 234 -10.21 -1.71 -9.55
CA ALA A 234 -10.48 -1.24 -10.91
C ALA A 234 -10.35 0.29 -11.02
N LEU A 235 -10.82 1.05 -10.02
CA LEU A 235 -10.66 2.50 -9.98
C LEU A 235 -9.18 2.91 -9.85
N VAL A 236 -8.41 2.22 -9.00
CA VAL A 236 -6.96 2.46 -8.87
C VAL A 236 -6.23 2.15 -10.18
N ALA A 237 -6.59 1.07 -10.87
CA ALA A 237 -6.03 0.73 -12.17
C ALA A 237 -6.33 1.81 -13.23
N ARG A 238 -7.59 2.27 -13.32
CA ARG A 238 -7.99 3.38 -14.21
C ARG A 238 -7.24 4.67 -13.88
N ALA A 239 -7.11 5.02 -12.60
CA ALA A 239 -6.38 6.21 -12.17
C ALA A 239 -4.87 6.14 -12.47
N ARG A 240 -4.27 4.93 -12.53
CA ARG A 240 -2.88 4.74 -12.99
C ARG A 240 -2.77 4.91 -14.49
N ALA A 241 -3.70 4.34 -15.26
CA ALA A 241 -3.73 4.48 -16.72
C ALA A 241 -3.81 5.97 -17.13
N HIS A 242 -4.74 6.73 -16.54
CA HIS A 242 -4.85 8.17 -16.81
C HIS A 242 -3.59 8.96 -16.42
N ARG A 243 -2.96 8.61 -15.28
CA ARG A 243 -1.69 9.25 -14.87
C ARG A 243 -0.54 8.93 -15.82
N ALA A 244 -0.46 7.70 -16.30
CA ALA A 244 0.54 7.28 -17.27
C ALA A 244 0.34 8.00 -18.61
N GLU A 245 -0.89 8.07 -19.11
CA GLU A 245 -1.22 8.77 -20.34
C GLU A 245 -0.94 10.27 -20.23
N ALA A 246 -1.38 10.92 -19.15
CA ALA A 246 -1.11 12.34 -18.90
C ALA A 246 0.40 12.62 -18.78
N PHE A 247 1.16 11.71 -18.19
CA PHE A 247 2.62 11.80 -18.11
C PHE A 247 3.26 11.72 -19.49
N VAL A 248 2.89 10.75 -20.32
CA VAL A 248 3.45 10.59 -21.68
C VAL A 248 3.08 11.81 -22.53
N ARG A 249 1.81 12.24 -22.53
CA ARG A 249 1.38 13.46 -23.25
C ARG A 249 2.15 14.70 -22.80
N ARG A 250 2.33 14.90 -21.49
CA ARG A 250 3.09 16.05 -20.96
C ARG A 250 4.55 15.98 -21.35
N ALA A 251 5.16 14.80 -21.33
CA ALA A 251 6.55 14.63 -21.70
C ALA A 251 6.77 14.88 -23.20
N LEU A 252 5.84 14.44 -24.05
CA LEU A 252 5.86 14.72 -25.49
C LEU A 252 5.72 16.23 -25.80
N ARG A 253 4.94 16.98 -25.01
CA ARG A 253 4.83 18.45 -25.15
C ARG A 253 6.11 19.20 -24.79
N GLN A 254 6.98 18.65 -23.96
CA GLN A 254 8.23 19.31 -23.55
C GLN A 254 9.35 19.15 -24.58
N VAL A 255 9.18 18.30 -25.58
CA VAL A 255 10.18 18.08 -26.60
C VAL A 255 10.11 19.26 -27.60
N PRO A 256 11.20 19.98 -27.91
CA PRO A 256 11.19 21.24 -28.68
C PRO A 256 10.62 21.07 -30.10
N ALA A 257 9.69 21.92 -30.53
CA ALA A 257 8.76 21.75 -31.66
C ALA A 257 9.32 21.55 -33.11
N GLY A 258 10.59 21.21 -33.29
CA GLY A 258 11.25 21.15 -34.60
C GLY A 258 11.17 19.82 -35.37
N ALA A 259 10.30 18.87 -34.99
CA ALA A 259 10.13 17.63 -35.74
C ALA A 259 8.68 17.17 -35.66
N ASP A 260 8.13 16.67 -36.76
CA ASP A 260 6.81 16.03 -36.87
C ASP A 260 6.76 14.74 -36.03
N ARG A 261 6.77 14.88 -34.70
CA ARG A 261 7.03 13.79 -33.75
C ARG A 261 5.86 12.84 -33.60
N GLU A 262 4.64 13.33 -33.73
CA GLU A 262 3.47 12.46 -33.69
C GLU A 262 3.40 11.58 -34.94
N ALA A 263 3.82 12.09 -36.10
CA ALA A 263 3.95 11.30 -37.32
C ALA A 263 5.04 10.22 -37.19
N TRP A 264 6.12 10.49 -36.44
CA TRP A 264 7.26 9.57 -36.34
C TRP A 264 7.09 8.47 -35.28
N LEU A 265 6.40 8.75 -34.17
CA LEU A 265 6.20 7.77 -33.11
C LEU A 265 4.91 6.95 -33.29
N GLY A 266 3.89 7.50 -33.95
CA GLY A 266 2.58 6.85 -34.09
C GLY A 266 1.77 6.87 -32.78
N SER A 267 0.45 7.05 -32.89
CA SER A 267 -0.48 7.05 -31.74
C SER A 267 -0.47 5.71 -30.98
N GLU A 268 -0.24 4.60 -31.68
CA GLU A 268 -0.14 3.27 -31.09
C GLU A 268 1.06 3.12 -30.16
N ALA A 269 2.24 3.65 -30.51
CA ALA A 269 3.41 3.56 -29.64
C ALA A 269 3.22 4.37 -28.35
N VAL A 270 2.54 5.51 -28.44
CA VAL A 270 2.17 6.34 -27.28
C VAL A 270 1.20 5.57 -26.37
N GLY A 271 0.19 4.92 -26.95
CA GLY A 271 -0.74 4.04 -26.23
C GLY A 271 -0.02 2.86 -25.57
N ALA A 272 0.88 2.20 -26.28
CA ALA A 272 1.69 1.09 -25.78
C ALA A 272 2.59 1.53 -24.61
N ALA A 273 3.23 2.70 -24.70
CA ALA A 273 4.06 3.23 -23.63
C ALA A 273 3.24 3.60 -22.39
N ALA A 274 2.06 4.20 -22.57
CA ALA A 274 1.14 4.51 -21.47
C ALA A 274 0.61 3.23 -20.80
N GLY A 275 0.22 2.22 -21.59
CA GLY A 275 -0.20 0.91 -21.09
C GLY A 275 0.90 0.21 -20.30
N TRP A 276 2.13 0.22 -20.81
CA TRP A 276 3.29 -0.34 -20.12
C TRP A 276 3.60 0.39 -18.80
N LEU A 277 3.47 1.71 -18.76
CA LEU A 277 3.62 2.50 -17.54
C LEU A 277 2.47 2.30 -16.55
N ALA A 278 1.26 1.97 -17.02
CA ALA A 278 0.11 1.73 -16.15
C ALA A 278 0.23 0.41 -15.37
N MET A 279 0.97 -0.57 -15.91
CA MET A 279 1.21 -1.85 -15.25
C MET A 279 2.02 -1.69 -13.94
N PRO A 280 1.71 -2.48 -12.90
CA PRO A 280 2.52 -2.56 -11.68
C PRO A 280 3.97 -2.90 -12.01
N ARG A 281 4.94 -2.26 -11.33
CA ARG A 281 6.38 -2.45 -11.61
C ARG A 281 6.82 -3.91 -11.58
N ALA A 282 6.24 -4.72 -10.68
CA ALA A 282 6.55 -6.15 -10.58
C ALA A 282 6.04 -6.99 -11.76
N GLU A 283 5.06 -6.49 -12.51
CA GLU A 283 4.45 -7.16 -13.66
C GLU A 283 4.99 -6.63 -15.00
N ARG A 284 5.89 -5.63 -14.97
CA ARG A 284 6.44 -5.06 -16.20
C ARG A 284 7.47 -5.99 -16.81
N GLU A 285 7.10 -6.54 -17.96
CA GLU A 285 8.02 -7.24 -18.84
C GLU A 285 8.94 -6.26 -19.58
N ARG A 286 9.94 -6.81 -20.28
CA ARG A 286 10.87 -6.03 -21.10
C ARG A 286 10.08 -5.18 -22.10
N PRO A 287 10.24 -3.84 -22.10
CA PRO A 287 9.46 -2.98 -22.98
C PRO A 287 9.81 -3.23 -24.44
N ALA A 288 8.81 -3.12 -25.31
CA ALA A 288 9.01 -3.11 -26.76
C ALA A 288 9.89 -1.93 -27.17
N ARG A 289 10.56 -2.05 -28.32
CA ARG A 289 11.49 -1.03 -28.83
C ARG A 289 10.81 0.34 -28.99
N ASP A 290 9.55 0.35 -29.39
CA ASP A 290 8.79 1.59 -29.59
C ASP A 290 8.42 2.26 -28.26
N VAL A 291 8.13 1.48 -27.22
CA VAL A 291 7.96 1.99 -25.86
C VAL A 291 9.24 2.65 -25.36
N VAL A 292 10.40 2.01 -25.59
CA VAL A 292 11.70 2.60 -25.23
C VAL A 292 11.96 3.89 -25.99
N ARG A 293 11.63 3.95 -27.30
CA ARG A 293 11.77 5.17 -28.12
C ARG A 293 10.89 6.31 -27.63
N VAL A 294 9.61 6.03 -27.33
CA VAL A 294 8.68 7.04 -26.78
C VAL A 294 9.17 7.56 -25.43
N LEU A 295 9.64 6.67 -24.54
CA LEU A 295 10.17 7.07 -23.23
C LEU A 295 11.48 7.86 -23.37
N ALA A 296 12.37 7.46 -24.28
CA ALA A 296 13.60 8.20 -24.57
C ALA A 296 13.31 9.60 -25.13
N ALA A 297 12.35 9.72 -26.04
CA ALA A 297 11.88 11.02 -26.56
C ALA A 297 11.29 11.90 -25.44
N ALA A 298 10.64 11.28 -24.46
CA ALA A 298 10.16 11.90 -23.23
C ALA A 298 11.28 12.24 -22.20
N GLY A 299 12.56 12.09 -22.57
CA GLY A 299 13.70 12.34 -21.68
C GLY A 299 13.81 11.33 -20.54
N ARG A 300 13.35 10.10 -20.75
CA ARG A 300 13.37 9.01 -19.77
C ARG A 300 14.14 7.80 -20.27
N GLU A 301 14.91 7.20 -19.38
CA GLU A 301 15.65 5.98 -19.67
C GLU A 301 14.97 4.80 -18.98
N VAL A 302 14.80 3.71 -19.72
CA VAL A 302 14.34 2.43 -19.16
C VAL A 302 15.55 1.63 -18.72
N TYR A 303 15.53 1.12 -17.49
CA TYR A 303 16.61 0.32 -16.93
C TYR A 303 16.05 -0.87 -16.16
N LEU A 304 16.83 -1.94 -16.09
CA LEU A 304 16.56 -3.07 -15.22
C LEU A 304 17.06 -2.72 -13.82
N ALA A 305 16.15 -2.65 -12.85
CA ALA A 305 16.52 -2.35 -11.48
C ALA A 305 17.07 -3.59 -10.76
N ALA A 306 17.69 -3.40 -9.60
CA ALA A 306 18.33 -4.47 -8.83
C ALA A 306 17.34 -5.56 -8.36
N ASP A 307 16.05 -5.25 -8.29
CA ASP A 307 14.96 -6.19 -8.01
C ASP A 307 14.55 -7.04 -9.24
N GLY A 308 15.23 -6.89 -10.39
CA GLY A 308 14.92 -7.56 -11.64
C GLY A 308 13.71 -6.97 -12.39
N ALA A 309 13.11 -5.89 -11.86
CA ALA A 309 11.97 -5.24 -12.48
C ALA A 309 12.42 -4.10 -13.42
N TRP A 310 11.70 -3.92 -14.53
CA TRP A 310 11.94 -2.81 -15.44
C TRP A 310 11.38 -1.50 -14.87
N ALA A 311 12.24 -0.51 -14.74
CA ALA A 311 11.93 0.80 -14.17
C ALA A 311 12.31 1.92 -15.14
N VAL A 312 11.79 3.12 -14.88
CA VAL A 312 12.04 4.32 -15.68
C VAL A 312 12.64 5.38 -14.80
N ARG A 313 13.74 5.99 -15.24
CA ARG A 313 14.37 7.14 -14.56
C ARG A 313 14.37 8.34 -15.49
N PRO A 314 14.34 9.58 -14.97
CA PRO A 314 14.72 10.71 -15.78
C PRO A 314 16.11 10.46 -16.34
N VAL A 315 16.28 10.63 -17.66
CA VAL A 315 17.62 10.85 -18.20
C VAL A 315 18.08 12.10 -17.47
N ALA A 316 19.12 11.97 -16.66
CA ALA A 316 19.77 13.15 -16.11
C ALA A 316 20.15 13.96 -17.34
N VAL A 317 19.41 15.04 -17.61
CA VAL A 317 19.83 16.03 -18.60
C VAL A 317 21.20 16.39 -18.09
N ALA A 318 22.23 15.90 -18.77
CA ALA A 318 23.58 16.24 -18.45
C ALA A 318 23.58 17.75 -18.55
N THR A 319 23.48 18.41 -17.39
CA THR A 319 23.50 19.86 -17.32
C THR A 319 24.73 20.24 -18.11
N ARG A 320 24.66 21.30 -18.94
CA ARG A 320 25.82 21.71 -19.75
C ARG A 320 27.12 21.72 -18.93
N ASP A 321 27.00 22.01 -17.64
CA ASP A 321 28.07 21.91 -16.65
C ASP A 321 28.63 20.52 -16.40
N SER A 322 27.81 19.47 -16.36
CA SER A 322 28.28 18.08 -16.28
C SER A 322 29.03 17.66 -17.54
N VAL A 323 28.52 17.98 -18.73
CA VAL A 323 29.22 17.72 -20.01
C VAL A 323 30.52 18.51 -20.07
N ARG A 324 30.51 19.76 -19.62
CA ARG A 324 31.70 20.62 -19.55
C ARG A 324 32.71 20.06 -18.54
N ARG A 325 32.27 19.62 -17.36
CA ARG A 325 33.14 18.98 -16.35
C ARG A 325 33.74 17.68 -16.87
N ASP A 326 32.95 16.85 -17.53
CA ASP A 326 33.43 15.61 -18.15
C ASP A 326 34.46 15.89 -19.26
N ALA A 327 34.22 16.91 -20.08
CA ALA A 327 35.14 17.32 -21.13
C ALA A 327 36.45 17.89 -20.55
N VAL A 328 36.37 18.66 -19.45
CA VAL A 328 37.54 19.18 -18.72
C VAL A 328 38.32 18.02 -18.10
N ALA A 329 37.66 17.10 -17.39
CA ALA A 329 38.29 15.93 -16.80
C ALA A 329 38.99 15.05 -17.84
N ARG A 330 38.38 14.85 -19.03
CA ARG A 330 39.03 14.13 -20.14
C ARG A 330 40.23 14.88 -20.71
N ARG A 331 40.19 16.22 -20.76
CA ARG A 331 41.37 17.03 -21.17
C ARG A 331 42.49 16.93 -20.16
N GLU A 332 42.18 17.00 -18.86
CA GLU A 332 43.17 16.86 -17.79
C GLU A 332 43.80 15.47 -17.79
N ALA A 333 43.00 14.41 -17.97
CA ALA A 333 43.51 13.05 -18.08
C ALA A 333 44.49 12.88 -19.26
N ARG A 334 44.14 13.42 -20.44
CA ARG A 334 45.05 13.40 -21.61
C ARG A 334 46.32 14.23 -21.38
N ALA A 335 46.20 15.36 -20.70
CA ALA A 335 47.36 16.19 -20.37
C ALA A 335 48.27 15.52 -19.34
N ALA A 336 47.72 14.76 -18.39
CA ALA A 336 48.48 13.95 -17.45
C ALA A 336 49.19 12.80 -18.15
N GLU A 337 48.52 12.13 -19.10
CA GLU A 337 49.10 11.05 -19.90
C GLU A 337 50.27 11.54 -20.78
N ALA A 338 50.16 12.74 -21.36
CA ALA A 338 51.25 13.37 -22.11
C ALA A 338 52.46 13.79 -21.25
N ARG A 339 52.29 13.89 -19.92
CA ARG A 339 53.37 14.23 -18.98
C ARG A 339 54.07 13.02 -18.39
N LEU A 340 53.55 11.81 -18.61
CA LEU A 340 54.26 10.61 -18.19
C LEU A 340 55.52 10.46 -19.05
N PRO A 341 56.71 10.37 -18.44
CA PRO A 341 57.94 10.17 -19.17
C PRO A 341 57.80 8.90 -20.00
N ARG A 342 58.06 9.00 -21.30
CA ARG A 342 58.01 7.89 -22.22
C ARG A 342 59.07 6.89 -21.77
N VAL A 343 58.67 5.85 -21.05
CA VAL A 343 59.56 4.75 -20.66
C VAL A 343 59.91 4.04 -21.95
N VAL A 344 61.06 4.40 -22.52
CA VAL A 344 61.67 3.67 -23.61
C VAL A 344 62.26 2.42 -22.95
N ASN A 345 61.53 1.31 -23.05
CA ASN A 345 62.09 0.01 -22.71
C ASN A 345 63.20 -0.26 -23.74
N GLY A 346 64.44 -0.21 -23.27
CA GLY A 346 65.61 -0.76 -23.96
C GLY A 346 65.70 -2.26 -23.75
#